data_AF-A0A6P0YSM3-F1
#
_entry.id   AF-A0A6P0YSM3-F1
#
_cell.length_a   1.000
_cell.length_b   1.000
_cell.length_c   1.000
_cell.angle_alpha   90.00
_cell.angle_beta   90.00
_cell.angle_gamma   90.00
#
_symmetry.space_group_name_H-M   'P 1'
#
loop_
_entity.id
_entity.type
_entity.pdbx_description
1 polymer ?
#
loop_
_entity_poly.entity_id
_entity_poly.type
_entity_poly.pdbx_seq_one_letter_code
_entity_poly.pdbx_strand_id
1 'polypeptide(L)'
;MAEISLILTTGTRTLNHENIRILHSMTVERSSQYPTPSRSKPIRVSLSTNKQKLALQELNRLFQAAGLPSRSSEKLGVAVKHSLFCVSAKTLKTKKLVGFVRATGDGVFNATVWDLVVDPSLPNQDGLKMLLL
;
A
#
# COMPACT_ATOMS: atom_id res chain seq x y z
N MET A 1 8.90 17.23 -14.30
CA MET A 1 8.93 15.83 -14.74
C MET A 1 10.09 15.18 -14.00
N ALA A 2 9.83 14.48 -12.90
CA ALA A 2 10.88 13.84 -12.10
C ALA A 2 10.81 12.33 -12.33
N GLU A 3 11.81 11.77 -12.99
CA GLU A 3 12.02 10.32 -13.07
C GLU A 3 12.59 9.81 -11.75
N ILE A 4 12.03 8.71 -11.26
CA ILE A 4 12.63 7.92 -10.18
C ILE A 4 13.32 6.75 -10.87
N SER A 5 14.66 6.72 -10.87
CA SER A 5 15.45 5.57 -11.31
C SER A 5 15.65 4.63 -10.13
N LEU A 6 15.13 3.40 -10.23
CA LEU A 6 15.34 2.34 -9.26
C LEU A 6 16.47 1.43 -9.77
N ILE A 7 17.69 1.57 -9.24
CA ILE A 7 18.79 0.66 -9.59
C ILE A 7 18.73 -0.55 -8.66
N LEU A 8 18.26 -1.69 -9.18
CA LEU A 8 18.31 -2.98 -8.50
C LEU A 8 19.61 -3.70 -8.88
N THR A 9 20.64 -3.64 -8.03
CA THR A 9 21.85 -4.45 -8.23
C THR A 9 21.66 -5.82 -7.60
N THR A 10 21.33 -6.83 -8.39
CA THR A 10 21.30 -8.23 -7.92
C THR A 10 22.74 -8.78 -7.92
N GLY A 11 23.38 -8.83 -6.76
CA GLY A 11 24.64 -9.56 -6.60
C GLY A 11 24.37 -11.05 -6.43
N THR A 12 24.82 -11.88 -7.37
CA THR A 12 24.84 -13.34 -7.19
C THR A 12 26.19 -13.75 -6.63
N ARG A 13 26.20 -14.51 -5.53
CA ARG A 13 27.35 -15.29 -5.08
C ARG A 13 26.91 -16.73 -4.92
N THR A 14 27.41 -17.61 -5.76
CA THR A 14 27.30 -19.06 -5.59
C THR A 14 28.08 -19.49 -4.35
N LEU A 15 27.54 -20.44 -3.57
CA LEU A 15 28.24 -21.59 -2.98
C LEU A 15 27.31 -22.41 -2.05
N ASN A 16 27.20 -23.70 -2.40
CA ASN A 16 27.02 -24.94 -1.63
C ASN A 16 25.80 -25.18 -0.70
N HIS A 17 25.41 -26.45 -0.75
CA HIS A 17 24.26 -27.10 -0.12
C HIS A 17 24.17 -26.85 1.40
N GLU A 18 22.91 -26.73 1.86
CA GLU A 18 22.46 -26.61 3.26
C GLU A 18 22.36 -25.18 3.83
N ASN A 19 21.11 -24.74 4.01
CA ASN A 19 20.63 -23.48 4.59
C ASN A 19 20.57 -22.26 3.66
N ILE A 20 19.46 -22.14 2.93
CA ILE A 20 19.07 -20.88 2.27
C ILE A 20 18.53 -19.92 3.34
N ARG A 21 19.35 -18.94 3.74
CA ARG A 21 18.88 -17.71 4.39
C ARG A 21 18.94 -16.58 3.36
N ILE A 22 17.79 -16.19 2.80
CA ILE A 22 17.71 -14.99 1.97
C ILE A 22 17.74 -13.77 2.90
N LEU A 23 18.91 -13.18 3.08
CA LEU A 23 19.05 -11.86 3.68
C LEU A 23 18.81 -10.82 2.57
N HIS A 24 17.60 -10.27 2.47
CA HIS A 24 17.36 -9.05 1.71
C HIS A 24 17.90 -7.87 2.53
N SER A 25 19.13 -7.44 2.25
CA SER A 25 19.59 -6.12 2.67
C SER A 25 19.22 -5.10 1.59
N MET A 26 18.13 -4.36 1.80
CA MET A 26 17.82 -3.19 0.99
C MET A 26 18.68 -2.02 1.48
N THR A 27 19.77 -1.72 0.78
CA THR A 27 20.48 -0.46 0.97
C THR A 27 19.73 0.60 0.16
N VAL A 28 18.87 1.35 0.83
CA VAL A 28 18.28 2.57 0.26
C VAL A 28 19.33 3.67 0.38
N GLU A 29 19.91 4.08 -0.75
CA GLU A 29 20.72 5.29 -0.79
C GLU A 29 19.84 6.49 -0.41
N ARG A 30 20.13 7.09 0.75
CA ARG A 30 19.40 8.27 1.25
C ARG A 30 19.69 9.46 0.33
N SER A 31 18.74 9.81 -0.53
CA SER A 31 18.66 11.20 -0.99
C SER A 31 18.31 12.07 0.23
N SER A 32 19.04 13.17 0.40
CA SER A 32 19.05 14.06 1.56
C SER A 32 17.75 14.85 1.78
N GLN A 33 16.65 14.45 1.15
CA GLN A 33 15.44 15.26 0.98
C GLN A 33 14.18 14.65 1.61
N TYR A 34 14.33 13.63 2.46
CA TYR A 34 13.22 13.17 3.31
C TYR A 34 13.16 14.02 4.57
N PRO A 35 12.05 14.74 4.83
CA PRO A 35 11.90 15.48 6.07
C PRO A 35 12.03 14.53 7.26
N THR A 36 12.76 14.95 8.29
CA THR A 36 12.86 14.19 9.53
C THR A 36 11.44 13.88 10.02
N PRO A 37 11.11 12.59 10.27
CA PRO A 37 9.77 12.25 10.72
C PRO A 37 9.50 13.01 12.02
N SER A 38 8.52 13.91 11.99
CA SER A 38 8.09 14.64 13.17
C SER A 38 7.82 13.63 14.30
N ARG A 39 8.15 14.02 15.52
CA ARG A 39 8.01 13.22 16.76
C ARG A 39 6.54 12.95 17.14
N SER A 40 5.63 12.82 16.17
CA SER A 40 4.26 12.39 16.38
C SER A 40 4.24 10.88 16.65
N LYS A 41 3.48 10.47 17.65
CA LYS A 41 3.26 9.07 18.01
C LYS A 41 2.88 8.25 16.75
N PRO A 42 3.51 7.08 16.51
CA PRO A 42 3.24 6.30 15.30
C PRO A 42 1.79 5.82 15.29
N ILE A 43 1.11 6.03 14.15
CA ILE A 43 -0.24 5.53 13.94
C ILE A 43 -0.17 4.02 13.79
N ARG A 44 -0.91 3.30 14.64
CA ARG A 44 -1.04 1.85 14.52
C ARG A 44 -2.27 1.51 13.70
N VAL A 45 -2.07 0.70 12.68
CA VAL A 45 -3.13 0.19 11.80
C VAL A 45 -3.17 -1.33 11.81
N SER A 46 -4.35 -1.90 11.57
CA SER A 46 -4.53 -3.30 11.18
C SER A 46 -4.71 -3.38 9.67
N LEU A 47 -4.01 -4.29 9.02
CA LEU A 47 -4.17 -4.59 7.60
C LEU A 47 -5.12 -5.77 7.41
N SER A 48 -5.92 -5.73 6.34
CA SER A 48 -6.78 -6.84 5.95
C SER A 48 -6.87 -6.97 4.43
N THR A 49 -6.74 -8.21 3.95
CA THR A 49 -6.92 -8.61 2.54
C THR A 49 -8.32 -9.16 2.25
N ASN A 50 -9.20 -9.20 3.26
CA ASN A 50 -10.54 -9.73 3.13
C ASN A 50 -11.48 -8.71 2.45
N LYS A 51 -11.76 -8.96 1.17
CA LYS A 51 -12.61 -8.12 0.32
C LYS A 51 -14.05 -8.04 0.82
N GLN A 52 -14.58 -9.10 1.43
CA GLN A 52 -15.96 -9.21 1.90
C GLN A 52 -16.23 -8.36 3.15
N LYS A 53 -15.19 -8.07 3.96
CA LYS A 53 -15.30 -7.23 5.15
C LYS A 53 -15.13 -5.73 4.87
N LEU A 54 -14.92 -5.34 3.60
CA LEU A 54 -14.72 -3.95 3.22
C LEU A 54 -16.06 -3.25 3.01
N ALA A 55 -16.37 -2.28 3.87
CA ALA A 55 -17.54 -1.43 3.71
C ALA A 55 -17.32 -0.42 2.57
N LEU A 56 -18.07 -0.57 1.47
CA LEU A 56 -17.92 0.28 0.27
C LEU A 56 -18.16 1.77 0.55
N GLN A 57 -19.06 2.08 1.49
CA GLN A 57 -19.28 3.45 1.95
C GLN A 57 -18.05 4.05 2.63
N GLU A 58 -17.31 3.29 3.44
CA GLU A 58 -16.06 3.75 4.06
C GLU A 58 -14.98 3.98 3.01
N LEU A 59 -14.89 3.10 2.01
CA LEU A 59 -13.95 3.26 0.91
C LEU A 59 -14.24 4.53 0.08
N ASN A 60 -15.50 4.78 -0.25
CA ASN A 60 -15.90 6.02 -0.93
C ASN A 60 -15.62 7.28 -0.08
N ARG A 61 -15.77 7.22 1.24
CA ARG A 61 -15.38 8.33 2.13
C ARG A 61 -13.88 8.57 2.10
N LEU A 62 -13.07 7.50 2.09
CA LEU A 62 -11.62 7.60 1.99
C LEU A 62 -11.19 8.23 0.64
N PHE A 63 -11.81 7.82 -0.47
CA PHE A 63 -11.57 8.43 -1.77
C PHE A 63 -11.88 9.94 -1.77
N GLN A 64 -13.04 10.33 -1.27
CA GLN A 64 -13.42 11.74 -1.18
C GLN A 64 -12.48 12.53 -0.26
N ALA A 65 -12.07 11.96 0.88
CA ALA A 65 -11.10 12.58 1.76
C ALA A 65 -9.76 12.85 1.06
N ALA A 66 -9.33 11.96 0.17
CA ALA A 66 -8.14 12.11 -0.66
C ALA A 66 -8.34 12.95 -1.95
N GLY A 67 -9.50 13.60 -2.11
CA GLY A 67 -9.80 14.42 -3.29
C GLY A 67 -10.16 13.64 -4.55
N LEU A 68 -10.42 12.35 -4.44
CA LEU A 68 -10.85 11.49 -5.56
C LEU A 68 -12.38 11.52 -5.71
N PRO A 69 -12.90 11.34 -6.94
CA PRO A 69 -14.33 11.31 -7.17
C PRO A 69 -15.01 10.14 -6.44
N SER A 70 -16.21 10.41 -5.94
CA SER A 70 -17.10 9.38 -5.41
C SER A 70 -17.53 8.43 -6.54
N ARG A 71 -17.69 7.15 -6.21
CA ARG A 71 -18.10 6.11 -7.16
C ARG A 71 -19.42 5.48 -6.70
N SER A 72 -20.28 5.03 -7.60
CA SER A 72 -21.49 4.30 -7.17
C SER A 72 -21.10 3.02 -6.42
N SER A 73 -21.87 2.68 -5.39
CA SER A 73 -21.60 1.49 -4.58
C SER A 73 -21.63 0.21 -5.41
N GLU A 74 -22.49 0.10 -6.44
CA GLU A 74 -22.50 -1.10 -7.29
C GLU A 74 -21.19 -1.24 -8.07
N LYS A 75 -20.75 -0.17 -8.74
CA LYS A 75 -19.51 -0.19 -9.54
C LYS A 75 -18.29 -0.47 -8.67
N LEU A 76 -18.24 0.13 -7.49
CA LEU A 76 -17.15 -0.11 -6.54
C LEU A 76 -17.15 -1.55 -6.03
N GLY A 77 -18.33 -2.11 -5.75
CA GLY A 77 -18.48 -3.50 -5.35
C GLY A 77 -17.99 -4.48 -6.42
N VAL A 78 -18.36 -4.25 -7.68
CA VAL A 78 -17.86 -5.04 -8.83
C VAL A 78 -16.33 -4.92 -8.93
N ALA A 79 -15.78 -3.71 -8.87
CA ALA A 79 -14.35 -3.49 -8.96
C ALA A 79 -13.56 -4.21 -7.84
N VAL A 80 -14.03 -4.14 -6.60
CA VAL A 80 -13.42 -4.83 -5.46
C VAL A 80 -13.52 -6.35 -5.61
N LYS A 81 -14.70 -6.86 -6.00
CA LYS A 81 -14.96 -8.30 -6.17
C LYS A 81 -14.01 -8.93 -7.21
N HIS A 82 -13.80 -8.26 -8.33
CA HIS A 82 -13.02 -8.77 -9.47
C HIS A 82 -11.56 -8.31 -9.49
N SER A 83 -11.08 -7.69 -8.41
CA SER A 83 -9.65 -7.39 -8.27
C SER A 83 -8.85 -8.61 -7.87
N LEU A 84 -7.59 -8.70 -8.28
CA LEU A 84 -6.66 -9.76 -7.88
C LEU A 84 -6.45 -9.70 -6.36
N PHE A 85 -6.04 -8.54 -5.86
CA PHE A 85 -5.96 -8.26 -4.43
C PHE A 85 -6.46 -6.87 -4.07
N CYS A 86 -6.91 -6.76 -2.83
CA CYS A 86 -7.20 -5.50 -2.16
C CYS A 86 -6.58 -5.57 -0.76
N VAL A 87 -5.94 -4.51 -0.31
CA VAL A 87 -5.49 -4.38 1.09
C VAL A 87 -6.15 -3.15 1.67
N SER A 88 -6.72 -3.30 2.87
CA SER A 88 -7.33 -2.22 3.62
C SER A 88 -6.57 -2.00 4.93
N ALA A 89 -6.32 -0.75 5.28
CA ALA A 89 -5.71 -0.35 6.54
C ALA A 89 -6.74 0.38 7.40
N LYS A 90 -7.00 -0.14 8.61
CA LYS A 90 -7.88 0.48 9.60
C LYS A 90 -7.09 0.89 10.83
N THR A 91 -7.37 2.05 11.42
CA THR A 91 -6.72 2.43 12.68
C THR A 91 -7.07 1.43 13.78
N LEU A 92 -6.12 1.10 14.66
CA LEU A 92 -6.43 0.18 15.76
C LEU A 92 -7.42 0.79 16.77
N LYS A 93 -7.35 2.11 16.98
CA LYS A 93 -8.14 2.85 17.98
C LYS A 93 -9.59 3.05 17.56
N THR A 94 -9.82 3.55 16.34
CA THR A 94 -11.18 3.93 15.89
C THR A 94 -11.76 2.97 14.86
N LYS A 95 -10.97 2.00 14.37
CA LYS A 95 -11.34 1.12 13.26
C LYS A 95 -11.70 1.86 11.96
N LYS A 96 -11.38 3.16 11.88
CA LYS A 96 -11.57 3.99 10.69
C LYS A 96 -10.67 3.47 9.57
N LEU A 97 -11.23 3.28 8.38
CA LEU A 97 -10.46 3.00 7.17
C LEU A 97 -9.62 4.24 6.81
N VAL A 98 -8.31 4.05 6.74
CA VAL A 98 -7.33 5.13 6.50
C VAL A 98 -6.35 4.84 5.38
N GLY A 99 -6.39 3.63 4.81
CA GLY A 99 -5.59 3.27 3.66
C GLY A 99 -6.24 2.16 2.85
N PHE A 100 -6.04 2.19 1.55
CA PHE A 100 -6.55 1.16 0.64
C PHE A 100 -5.64 1.05 -0.58
N VAL A 101 -5.32 -0.19 -0.97
CA VAL A 101 -4.75 -0.49 -2.28
C VAL A 101 -5.58 -1.54 -3.00
N ARG A 102 -5.68 -1.43 -4.32
CA ARG A 102 -6.34 -2.41 -5.18
C ARG A 102 -5.55 -2.63 -6.45
N ALA A 103 -5.40 -3.90 -6.82
CA ALA A 103 -4.80 -4.27 -8.09
C ALA A 103 -5.60 -5.35 -8.82
N THR A 104 -5.59 -5.31 -10.15
CA THR A 104 -6.04 -6.40 -11.04
C THR A 104 -4.82 -7.03 -11.70
N GLY A 105 -4.94 -8.25 -12.19
CA GLY A 105 -3.83 -8.94 -12.84
C GLY A 105 -4.23 -10.32 -13.33
N ASP A 106 -3.30 -11.01 -13.97
CA ASP A 106 -3.46 -12.39 -14.45
C ASP A 106 -3.18 -13.43 -13.35
N GLY A 107 -2.66 -12.99 -12.19
CA GLY A 107 -2.31 -13.87 -11.07
C GLY A 107 -0.99 -14.63 -11.27
N VAL A 108 -0.22 -14.30 -12.32
CA VAL A 108 1.03 -14.99 -12.67
C VAL A 108 2.15 -14.00 -12.97
N PHE A 109 1.97 -13.13 -13.95
CA PHE A 109 3.04 -12.26 -14.48
C PHE A 109 2.74 -10.78 -14.28
N ASN A 110 1.48 -10.37 -14.39
CA ASN A 110 1.10 -8.96 -14.47
C ASN A 110 0.16 -8.57 -13.34
N ALA A 111 0.43 -7.40 -12.74
CA ALA A 111 -0.49 -6.73 -11.85
C ALA A 111 -0.47 -5.22 -12.10
N THR A 112 -1.66 -4.61 -12.15
CA THR A 112 -1.86 -3.17 -12.29
C THR A 112 -2.53 -2.64 -11.05
N VAL A 113 -1.86 -1.72 -10.36
CA VAL A 113 -2.44 -0.98 -9.23
C VAL A 113 -3.33 0.13 -9.77
N TRP A 114 -4.59 0.17 -9.33
CA TRP A 114 -5.57 1.16 -9.78
C TRP A 114 -5.84 2.24 -8.76
N ASP A 115 -5.91 1.84 -7.49
CA ASP A 115 -6.20 2.73 -6.37
C ASP A 115 -5.11 2.49 -5.33
N LEU A 116 -4.35 3.53 -4.99
CA LEU A 116 -3.49 3.57 -3.81
C LEU A 116 -3.79 4.87 -3.08
N VAL A 117 -4.55 4.75 -2.00
CA VAL A 117 -5.06 5.91 -1.26
C VAL A 117 -4.74 5.79 0.21
N VAL A 118 -4.32 6.90 0.80
CA VAL A 118 -4.14 7.06 2.24
C VAL A 118 -4.88 8.33 2.67
N ASP A 119 -5.50 8.29 3.84
CA ASP A 119 -6.20 9.45 4.43
C ASP A 119 -5.21 10.61 4.59
N PRO A 120 -5.44 11.76 3.93
CA PRO A 120 -4.46 12.84 3.91
C PRO A 120 -4.30 13.54 5.25
N SER A 121 -5.23 13.33 6.20
CA SER A 121 -5.14 13.88 7.55
C SER A 121 -4.10 13.18 8.44
N LEU A 122 -3.53 12.06 7.99
CA LEU A 122 -2.55 11.31 8.79
C LEU A 122 -1.14 11.94 8.71
N PRO A 123 -0.46 12.15 9.86
CA PRO A 123 0.97 12.43 9.88
C PRO A 123 1.75 11.20 9.38
N ASN A 124 2.56 11.37 8.33
CA ASN A 124 3.34 10.33 7.63
C ASN A 124 2.51 9.36 6.76
N GLN A 125 1.93 9.89 5.68
CA GLN A 125 1.23 9.08 4.67
C GLN A 125 2.17 8.11 3.93
N ASP A 126 3.42 8.50 3.69
CA ASP A 126 4.36 7.73 2.88
C ASP A 126 4.71 6.41 3.55
N GLY A 127 4.92 6.40 4.87
CA GLY A 127 5.12 5.17 5.63
C GLY A 127 3.96 4.20 5.48
N LEU A 128 2.71 4.68 5.44
CA LEU A 128 1.55 3.82 5.23
C LEU A 128 1.40 3.37 3.76
N LYS A 129 1.74 4.21 2.78
CA LYS A 129 1.77 3.81 1.36
C LYS A 129 2.75 2.66 1.14
N MET A 130 3.94 2.72 1.75
CA MET A 130 4.95 1.66 1.68
C MET A 130 4.52 0.36 2.35
N LEU A 131 3.57 0.38 3.28
CA LEU A 131 3.00 -0.84 3.89
C LEU A 131 1.86 -1.45 3.06
N LEU A 132 1.33 -0.70 2.10
CA LEU A 132 0.22 -1.13 1.25
C LEU A 132 0.71 -1.74 -0.08
N LEU A 133 1.95 -1.50 -0.49
CA LEU A 133 2.60 -2.08 -1.68
C LEU A 133 3.70 -3.04 -1.26
#